data_AF-A0A7J2R3W1-F1
#
_entry.id   AF-A0A7J2R3W1-F1
#
_cell.length_a   1.000
_cell.length_b   1.000
_cell.length_c   1.000
_cell.angle_alpha   90.00
_cell.angle_beta   90.00
_cell.angle_gamma   90.00
#
_symmetry.space_group_name_H-M   'P 1'
#
loop_
_entity.id
_entity.type
_entity.pdbx_description
1 polymer ?
#
loop_
_entity_poly.entity_id
_entity_poly.type
_entity_poly.pdbx_seq_one_letter_code
_entity_poly.pdbx_strand_id
1 'polypeptide(L)'
;MNSAIEGPNCLDLCHADCCSIKINVPKILAKEYIEKGYANKDDFIRSDVFSFQLRFDDDKGKCFLYDKKINGCLVHNSGIKPPQCWIYPTNFSNLDLKEISCKMASGWKIIDLDKTQKAEKYLEYYVFLCKLEAKKELKNIHKRFSNSNSKKNLKELLMKTAPSRMAGFKDSWDSFSLLPAEGISLQLKKFCRELNQNCGKEFLECSSICEKMCEKILLLLQNLYLFVKTNGPDTEGQYPFINYLNFEKIKYQD
;
A
#
# COMPACT_ATOMS: atom_id res chain seq x y z
N MET A 1 -19.42 -3.72 -18.82
CA MET A 1 -19.84 -4.52 -17.66
C MET A 1 -21.28 -4.20 -17.24
N ASN A 2 -21.65 -2.92 -17.08
CA ASN A 2 -23.01 -2.48 -16.67
C ASN A 2 -24.17 -3.02 -17.51
N SER A 3 -23.94 -3.43 -18.76
CA SER A 3 -24.99 -4.01 -19.64
C SER A 3 -25.09 -5.53 -19.59
N ALA A 4 -24.23 -6.21 -18.82
CA ALA A 4 -24.14 -7.68 -18.76
C ALA A 4 -24.60 -8.24 -17.40
N ILE A 5 -24.75 -7.36 -16.41
CA ILE A 5 -25.18 -7.67 -15.05
C ILE A 5 -26.32 -6.72 -14.72
N GLU A 6 -27.42 -7.27 -14.24
CA GLU A 6 -28.50 -6.51 -13.62
C GLU A 6 -28.34 -6.61 -12.10
N GLY A 7 -28.63 -5.52 -11.39
CA GLY A 7 -28.56 -5.51 -9.93
C GLY A 7 -28.74 -4.12 -9.35
N PRO A 8 -28.80 -4.02 -8.03
CA PRO A 8 -29.03 -2.76 -7.32
C PRO A 8 -27.93 -1.74 -7.61
N ASN A 9 -28.32 -0.47 -7.75
CA ASN A 9 -27.37 0.63 -7.75
C ASN A 9 -26.76 0.77 -6.35
N CYS A 10 -25.47 0.46 -6.23
CA CYS A 10 -24.76 0.50 -4.95
C CYS A 10 -24.72 1.88 -4.29
N LEU A 11 -24.94 2.97 -5.03
CA LEU A 11 -25.07 4.30 -4.42
C LEU A 11 -26.36 4.44 -3.60
N ASP A 12 -27.44 3.80 -4.05
CA ASP A 12 -28.76 3.92 -3.43
C ASP A 12 -28.93 2.96 -2.25
N LEU A 13 -28.29 1.78 -2.31
CA LEU A 13 -28.50 0.69 -1.36
C LEU A 13 -27.28 0.33 -0.51
N CYS A 14 -26.06 0.42 -1.06
CA CYS A 14 -24.86 -0.09 -0.40
C CYS A 14 -24.05 1.00 0.31
N HIS A 15 -24.43 2.28 0.19
CA HIS A 15 -23.80 3.42 0.87
C HIS A 15 -22.25 3.37 0.90
N ALA A 16 -21.67 3.02 -0.25
CA ALA A 16 -20.21 2.84 -0.45
C ALA A 16 -19.54 1.70 0.34
N ASP A 17 -20.19 0.58 0.59
CA ASP A 17 -19.54 -0.63 1.15
C ASP A 17 -18.44 -1.22 0.25
N CYS A 18 -18.46 -0.92 -1.05
CA CYS A 18 -17.35 -1.26 -1.94
C CYS A 18 -16.04 -0.50 -1.63
N CYS A 19 -16.09 0.56 -0.81
CA CYS A 19 -14.92 1.25 -0.29
C CYS A 19 -14.36 0.59 0.97
N SER A 20 -14.98 -0.48 1.49
CA SER A 20 -14.58 -1.19 2.73
C SER A 20 -13.53 -2.28 2.51
N ILE A 21 -12.94 -2.37 1.30
CA ILE A 21 -11.92 -3.37 0.96
C ILE A 21 -10.63 -2.70 0.51
N LYS A 22 -9.50 -3.38 0.78
CA LYS A 22 -8.18 -2.99 0.29
C LYS A 22 -8.07 -3.31 -1.21
N ILE A 23 -8.01 -2.28 -2.05
CA ILE A 23 -7.99 -2.38 -3.52
C ILE A 23 -6.59 -2.13 -4.03
N ASN A 24 -6.06 -3.07 -4.80
CA ASN A 24 -4.78 -2.89 -5.48
C ASN A 24 -5.01 -2.17 -6.82
N VAL A 25 -4.18 -1.17 -7.13
CA VAL A 25 -4.23 -0.39 -8.36
C VAL A 25 -2.86 -0.27 -9.03
N PRO A 26 -2.79 -0.25 -10.37
CA PRO A 26 -1.56 0.06 -11.07
C PRO A 26 -1.21 1.55 -10.91
N LYS A 27 0.07 1.87 -11.09
CA LYS A 27 0.60 3.23 -11.01
C LYS A 27 -0.05 4.16 -12.02
N ILE A 28 -0.38 3.66 -13.22
CA ILE A 28 -1.09 4.46 -14.23
C ILE A 28 -2.45 4.96 -13.74
N LEU A 29 -3.24 4.10 -13.09
CA LEU A 29 -4.54 4.48 -12.55
C LEU A 29 -4.38 5.43 -11.35
N ALA A 30 -3.39 5.19 -10.52
CA ALA A 30 -3.07 6.05 -9.39
C ALA A 30 -2.66 7.47 -9.85
N LYS A 31 -1.89 7.58 -10.94
CA LYS A 31 -1.54 8.86 -11.58
C LYS A 31 -2.78 9.56 -12.13
N GLU A 32 -3.65 8.84 -12.83
CA GLU A 32 -4.90 9.38 -13.38
C GLU A 32 -5.77 9.99 -12.28
N TYR A 33 -5.87 9.36 -11.10
CA TYR A 33 -6.59 9.93 -9.95
C TYR A 33 -5.96 11.22 -9.44
N ILE A 34 -4.63 11.31 -9.39
CA ILE A 34 -3.94 12.53 -8.96
C ILE A 34 -4.13 13.65 -10.00
N GLU A 35 -3.96 13.34 -11.29
CA GLU A 35 -4.10 14.30 -12.39
C GLU A 35 -5.52 14.88 -12.47
N LYS A 36 -6.53 14.08 -12.17
CA LYS A 36 -7.94 14.51 -12.12
C LYS A 36 -8.37 15.11 -10.78
N GLY A 37 -7.48 15.21 -9.80
CA GLY A 37 -7.76 15.82 -8.50
C GLY A 37 -8.60 14.97 -7.54
N TYR A 38 -8.71 13.66 -7.78
CA TYR A 38 -9.40 12.73 -6.87
C TYR A 38 -8.53 12.28 -5.70
N ALA A 39 -7.20 12.42 -5.81
CA ALA A 39 -6.26 11.88 -4.84
C ALA A 39 -4.95 12.69 -4.80
N ASN A 40 -4.17 12.48 -3.75
CA ASN A 40 -2.76 12.84 -3.67
C ASN A 40 -1.89 11.58 -3.53
N LYS A 41 -0.55 11.72 -3.53
CA LYS A 41 0.35 10.56 -3.42
C LYS A 41 0.22 9.78 -2.11
N ASP A 42 -0.15 10.45 -1.02
CA ASP A 42 -0.27 9.85 0.31
C ASP A 42 -1.55 9.00 0.46
N ASP A 43 -2.49 9.15 -0.47
CA ASP A 43 -3.70 8.33 -0.56
C ASP A 43 -3.43 6.93 -1.15
N PHE A 44 -2.17 6.59 -1.42
CA PHE A 44 -1.79 5.29 -1.95
C PHE A 44 -0.64 4.68 -1.15
N ILE A 45 -0.76 3.38 -0.92
CA ILE A 45 0.23 2.55 -0.23
C ILE A 45 0.92 1.70 -1.28
N ARG A 46 2.22 1.43 -1.14
CA ARG A 46 2.93 0.49 -2.02
C ARG A 46 2.33 -0.91 -1.85
N SER A 47 2.27 -1.69 -2.93
CA SER A 47 1.81 -3.08 -2.87
C SER A 47 2.82 -4.02 -3.54
N ASP A 48 2.76 -5.30 -3.16
CA ASP A 48 3.46 -6.43 -3.76
C ASP A 48 2.66 -7.09 -4.90
N VAL A 49 1.34 -6.93 -4.91
CA VAL A 49 0.45 -7.50 -5.93
C VAL A 49 0.43 -6.63 -7.19
N PHE A 50 0.01 -5.37 -7.05
CA PHE A 50 0.13 -4.33 -8.08
C PHE A 50 1.11 -3.26 -7.60
N SER A 51 1.32 -2.20 -8.38
CA SER A 51 2.23 -1.12 -7.98
C SER A 51 1.78 -0.42 -6.70
N PHE A 52 0.47 -0.27 -6.46
CA PHE A 52 -0.09 0.41 -5.31
C PHE A 52 -1.36 -0.26 -4.80
N GLN A 53 -1.79 0.19 -3.63
CA GLN A 53 -3.07 -0.06 -3.00
C GLN A 53 -3.69 1.28 -2.61
N LEU A 54 -5.00 1.41 -2.72
CA LEU A 54 -5.72 2.59 -2.21
C LEU A 54 -5.60 2.62 -0.68
N ARG A 55 -5.23 3.77 -0.11
CA ARG A 55 -5.17 3.93 1.34
C ARG A 55 -6.57 3.77 1.92
N PHE A 56 -6.62 2.99 2.99
CA PHE A 56 -7.80 2.76 3.80
C PHE A 56 -7.73 3.66 5.04
N ASP A 57 -8.83 4.32 5.36
CA ASP A 57 -9.01 5.03 6.63
C ASP A 57 -9.55 4.02 7.64
N ASP A 58 -8.71 3.56 8.57
CA ASP A 58 -9.06 2.52 9.53
C ASP A 58 -10.15 2.97 10.51
N ASP A 59 -10.23 4.26 10.83
CA ASP A 59 -11.26 4.81 11.72
C ASP A 59 -12.64 4.81 11.05
N LYS A 60 -12.67 5.13 9.74
CA LYS A 60 -13.92 5.18 8.96
C LYS A 60 -14.28 3.83 8.34
N GLY A 61 -13.32 2.91 8.22
CA GLY A 61 -13.49 1.68 7.47
C GLY A 61 -13.73 1.92 5.97
N LYS A 62 -13.17 3.00 5.38
CA LYS A 62 -13.42 3.39 3.98
C LYS A 62 -12.13 3.87 3.29
N CYS A 63 -12.00 3.61 1.99
CA CYS A 63 -10.94 4.21 1.18
C CYS A 63 -11.19 5.70 0.88
N PHE A 64 -10.14 6.41 0.48
CA PHE A 64 -10.19 7.87 0.23
C PHE A 64 -11.19 8.32 -0.85
N LEU A 65 -11.64 7.41 -1.73
CA LEU A 65 -12.62 7.72 -2.78
C LEU A 65 -14.05 7.85 -2.25
N TYR A 66 -14.29 7.57 -0.97
CA TYR A 66 -15.59 7.75 -0.34
C TYR A 66 -15.92 9.24 -0.16
N ASP A 67 -17.12 9.63 -0.60
CA ASP A 67 -17.68 10.95 -0.36
C ASP A 67 -19.03 10.85 0.35
N LYS A 68 -19.13 11.56 1.48
CA LYS A 68 -20.31 11.54 2.35
C LYS A 68 -21.51 12.27 1.74
N LYS A 69 -21.31 13.28 0.88
CA LYS A 69 -22.41 14.07 0.29
C LYS A 69 -23.19 13.26 -0.73
N ILE A 70 -22.49 12.46 -1.54
CA ILE A 70 -23.11 11.51 -2.46
C ILE A 70 -23.31 10.12 -1.84
N ASN A 71 -22.86 9.96 -0.58
CA ASN A 71 -22.83 8.71 0.17
C ASN A 71 -22.30 7.53 -0.67
N GLY A 72 -21.18 7.76 -1.34
CA GLY A 72 -20.80 7.01 -2.53
C GLY A 72 -19.32 7.11 -2.87
N CYS A 73 -18.93 6.50 -3.98
CA CYS A 73 -17.57 6.59 -4.51
C CYS A 73 -17.48 7.74 -5.52
N LEU A 74 -16.54 8.67 -5.34
CA LEU A 74 -16.35 9.83 -6.23
C LEU A 74 -16.14 9.45 -7.70
N VAL A 75 -15.53 8.29 -7.95
CA VAL A 75 -15.23 7.82 -9.30
C VAL A 75 -16.27 6.84 -9.86
N HIS A 76 -17.43 6.66 -9.20
CA HIS A 76 -18.42 5.64 -9.55
C HIS A 76 -18.81 5.65 -11.05
N ASN A 77 -19.08 6.83 -11.60
CA ASN A 77 -19.50 7.03 -13.00
C ASN A 77 -18.41 7.63 -13.90
N SER A 78 -17.17 7.69 -13.42
CA SER A 78 -16.08 8.38 -14.11
C SER A 78 -15.41 7.58 -15.25
N GLY A 79 -15.74 6.29 -15.37
CA GLY A 79 -15.05 5.36 -16.28
C GLY A 79 -13.66 4.90 -15.81
N ILE A 80 -13.14 5.49 -14.73
CA ILE A 80 -11.82 5.16 -14.16
C ILE A 80 -11.93 4.47 -12.78
N LYS A 81 -13.09 3.91 -12.43
CA LYS A 81 -13.25 3.09 -11.21
C LYS A 81 -12.42 1.80 -11.34
N PRO A 82 -11.70 1.34 -10.30
CA PRO A 82 -10.85 0.15 -10.40
C PRO A 82 -11.70 -1.07 -10.78
N PRO A 83 -11.24 -1.95 -11.69
CA PRO A 83 -11.97 -3.17 -12.08
C PRO A 83 -12.39 -4.03 -10.88
N GLN A 84 -11.55 -4.12 -9.85
CA GLN A 84 -11.84 -4.84 -8.60
C GLN A 84 -13.09 -4.30 -7.86
N CYS A 85 -13.39 -3.01 -7.98
CA CYS A 85 -14.58 -2.40 -7.38
C CYS A 85 -15.85 -2.59 -8.22
N TRP A 86 -15.74 -3.06 -9.48
CA TRP A 86 -16.89 -3.42 -10.32
C TRP A 86 -17.35 -4.85 -10.10
N ILE A 87 -16.41 -5.73 -9.74
CA ILE A 87 -16.63 -7.17 -9.58
C ILE A 87 -16.96 -7.55 -8.14
N TYR A 88 -16.72 -6.66 -7.18
CA TYR A 88 -17.07 -6.92 -5.79
C TYR A 88 -18.57 -6.63 -5.53
N PRO A 89 -19.30 -7.52 -4.83
CA PRO A 89 -18.88 -8.79 -4.22
C PRO A 89 -19.08 -10.02 -5.12
N THR A 90 -19.51 -9.82 -6.37
CA THR A 90 -20.04 -10.87 -7.25
C THR A 90 -18.99 -11.80 -7.86
N ASN A 91 -17.70 -11.40 -7.88
CA ASN A 91 -16.54 -12.15 -8.38
C ASN A 91 -16.70 -12.80 -9.77
N PHE A 92 -17.67 -12.37 -10.57
CA PHE A 92 -18.14 -13.04 -11.80
C PHE A 92 -18.58 -14.51 -11.64
N SER A 93 -18.45 -15.10 -10.45
CA SER A 93 -18.68 -16.53 -10.21
C SER A 93 -20.12 -16.80 -9.85
N ASN A 94 -20.95 -16.85 -10.88
CA ASN A 94 -22.31 -17.38 -10.80
C ASN A 94 -22.68 -18.08 -12.11
N LEU A 95 -22.03 -19.23 -12.32
CA LEU A 95 -22.33 -20.14 -13.43
C LEU A 95 -23.75 -20.70 -13.36
N ASP A 96 -24.35 -20.71 -12.16
CA ASP A 96 -25.72 -21.16 -11.90
C ASP A 96 -26.80 -20.11 -12.24
N LEU A 97 -26.43 -18.89 -12.66
CA LEU A 97 -27.33 -17.74 -12.90
C LEU A 97 -28.22 -17.36 -11.70
N LYS A 98 -27.87 -17.80 -10.49
CA LYS A 98 -28.59 -17.53 -9.23
C LYS A 98 -28.27 -16.17 -8.67
N GLU A 99 -29.24 -15.49 -8.11
CA GLU A 99 -29.04 -14.17 -7.53
C GLU A 99 -27.93 -14.17 -6.44
N ILE A 100 -26.87 -13.37 -6.62
CA ILE A 100 -25.80 -13.24 -5.62
C ILE A 100 -26.19 -12.13 -4.64
N SER A 101 -26.86 -12.49 -3.55
CA SER A 101 -27.23 -11.55 -2.48
C SER A 101 -25.99 -10.96 -1.80
N CYS A 102 -25.92 -9.63 -1.61
CA CYS A 102 -25.05 -9.06 -0.57
C CYS A 102 -25.81 -8.95 0.75
N LYS A 103 -25.11 -8.62 1.83
CA LYS A 103 -25.71 -8.41 3.15
C LYS A 103 -26.80 -7.31 3.20
N MET A 104 -26.86 -6.43 2.19
CA MET A 104 -27.63 -5.18 2.21
C MET A 104 -28.73 -5.10 1.13
N ALA A 105 -28.69 -5.95 0.10
CA ALA A 105 -29.64 -5.92 -1.01
C ALA A 105 -29.81 -7.29 -1.66
N SER A 106 -30.97 -7.47 -2.30
CA SER A 106 -31.24 -8.52 -3.28
C SER A 106 -30.19 -8.44 -4.40
N GLY A 107 -29.76 -9.59 -4.89
CA GLY A 107 -28.46 -9.80 -5.52
C GLY A 107 -28.32 -9.35 -6.97
N TRP A 108 -27.07 -9.43 -7.45
CA TRP A 108 -26.76 -9.23 -8.86
C TRP A 108 -26.98 -10.51 -9.66
N LYS A 109 -27.46 -10.36 -10.89
CA LYS A 109 -27.69 -11.44 -11.84
C LYS A 109 -26.93 -11.18 -13.13
N ILE A 110 -26.21 -12.19 -13.61
CA ILE A 110 -25.63 -12.17 -14.95
C ILE A 110 -26.77 -12.36 -15.95
N ILE A 111 -26.99 -11.38 -16.82
CA ILE A 111 -28.02 -11.41 -17.87
C ILE A 111 -27.41 -11.69 -19.25
N ASP A 112 -26.09 -11.59 -19.38
CA ASP A 112 -25.34 -11.86 -20.60
C ASP A 112 -24.04 -12.59 -20.27
N LEU A 113 -24.05 -13.91 -20.45
CA LEU A 113 -22.92 -14.77 -20.12
C LEU A 113 -21.72 -14.53 -21.04
N ASP A 114 -21.94 -14.34 -22.33
CA ASP A 114 -20.88 -14.13 -23.32
C ASP A 114 -20.13 -12.81 -23.05
N LYS A 115 -20.85 -11.73 -22.74
CA LYS A 115 -20.22 -10.46 -22.35
C LYS A 115 -19.48 -10.59 -21.02
N THR A 116 -19.99 -11.39 -20.09
CA THR A 116 -19.34 -11.63 -18.80
C THR A 116 -18.02 -12.39 -18.96
N GLN A 117 -18.01 -13.47 -19.76
CA GLN A 117 -16.79 -14.21 -20.09
C GLN A 117 -15.76 -13.33 -20.83
N LYS A 118 -16.20 -12.45 -21.72
CA LYS A 118 -15.30 -11.47 -22.35
C LYS A 118 -14.73 -10.50 -21.31
N ALA A 119 -15.54 -10.00 -20.40
CA ALA A 119 -15.10 -9.10 -19.33
C ALA A 119 -14.08 -9.77 -18.39
N GLU A 120 -14.29 -11.04 -18.07
CA GLU A 120 -13.35 -11.85 -17.28
C GLU A 120 -11.99 -11.97 -17.97
N LYS A 121 -11.96 -12.30 -19.27
CA LYS A 121 -10.71 -12.33 -20.07
C LYS A 121 -9.98 -10.98 -20.06
N TYR A 122 -10.72 -9.87 -20.15
CA TYR A 122 -10.11 -8.54 -20.06
C TYR A 122 -9.57 -8.24 -18.67
N LEU A 123 -10.25 -8.67 -17.60
CA LEU A 123 -9.77 -8.53 -16.24
C LEU A 123 -8.48 -9.33 -16.02
N GLU A 124 -8.43 -10.58 -16.50
CA GLU A 124 -7.21 -11.41 -16.42
C GLU A 124 -6.03 -10.75 -17.12
N TYR A 125 -6.25 -10.23 -18.34
CA TYR A 125 -5.22 -9.52 -19.07
C TYR A 125 -4.79 -8.21 -18.36
N TYR A 126 -5.74 -7.46 -17.81
CA TYR A 126 -5.46 -6.28 -16.98
C TYR A 126 -4.60 -6.64 -15.75
N VAL A 127 -4.98 -7.69 -15.02
CA VAL A 127 -4.23 -8.19 -13.85
C VAL A 127 -2.81 -8.59 -14.24
N PHE A 128 -2.64 -9.28 -15.37
CA PHE A 128 -1.33 -9.63 -15.90
C PHE A 128 -0.47 -8.39 -16.15
N LEU A 129 -1.00 -7.37 -16.84
CA LEU A 129 -0.28 -6.12 -17.11
C LEU A 129 0.07 -5.38 -15.81
N CYS A 130 -0.83 -5.34 -14.84
CA CYS A 130 -0.58 -4.71 -13.54
C CYS A 130 0.54 -5.41 -12.76
N LYS A 131 0.58 -6.75 -12.77
CA LYS A 131 1.66 -7.54 -12.17
C LYS A 131 3.00 -7.30 -12.86
N LEU A 132 3.01 -7.15 -14.20
CA LEU A 132 4.21 -6.79 -14.94
C LEU A 132 4.72 -5.38 -14.59
N GLU A 133 3.81 -4.41 -14.46
CA GLU A 133 4.14 -3.04 -14.01
C GLU A 133 4.76 -3.06 -12.61
N ALA A 134 4.15 -3.77 -11.65
CA ALA A 134 4.65 -3.89 -10.28
C ALA A 134 6.08 -4.45 -10.24
N LYS A 135 6.36 -5.50 -11.02
CA LYS A 135 7.73 -6.06 -11.15
C LYS A 135 8.73 -5.05 -11.71
N LYS A 136 8.32 -4.20 -12.65
CA LYS A 136 9.18 -3.13 -13.20
C LYS A 136 9.42 -2.03 -12.16
N GLU A 137 8.39 -1.64 -11.41
CA GLU A 137 8.50 -0.65 -10.33
C GLU A 137 9.44 -1.13 -9.23
N LEU A 138 9.39 -2.41 -8.85
CA LEU A 138 10.27 -2.99 -7.84
C LEU A 138 11.75 -2.87 -8.21
N LYS A 139 12.09 -3.02 -9.50
CA LYS A 139 13.48 -2.83 -9.97
C LYS A 139 14.01 -1.42 -9.70
N ASN A 140 13.13 -0.42 -9.56
CA ASN A 140 13.52 0.96 -9.29
C ASN A 140 13.64 1.28 -7.79
N ILE A 141 13.42 0.33 -6.88
CA ILE A 141 13.49 0.58 -5.42
C ILE A 141 14.85 1.17 -4.99
N HIS A 142 15.95 0.73 -5.60
CA HIS A 142 17.29 1.28 -5.34
C HIS A 142 17.38 2.78 -5.67
N LYS A 143 16.70 3.24 -6.73
CA LYS A 143 16.69 4.65 -7.16
C LYS A 143 15.98 5.55 -6.16
N ARG A 144 14.96 5.02 -5.47
CA ARG A 144 14.18 5.75 -4.47
C ARG A 144 15.03 6.13 -3.26
N PHE A 145 16.04 5.31 -2.95
CA PHE A 145 17.03 5.61 -1.93
C PHE A 145 18.22 6.43 -2.47
N SER A 146 18.75 6.09 -3.65
CA SER A 146 19.98 6.72 -4.16
C SER A 146 19.82 8.15 -4.64
N ASN A 147 18.57 8.64 -4.78
CA ASN A 147 18.30 10.04 -5.05
C ASN A 147 18.77 10.93 -3.87
N SER A 148 19.67 11.88 -4.17
CA SER A 148 20.29 12.77 -3.18
C SER A 148 19.26 13.60 -2.40
N ASN A 149 18.21 14.08 -3.07
CA ASN A 149 17.14 14.84 -2.40
C ASN A 149 16.35 13.94 -1.44
N SER A 150 16.01 12.72 -1.86
CA SER A 150 15.32 11.75 -0.99
C SER A 150 16.17 11.41 0.23
N LYS A 151 17.48 11.18 0.05
CA LYS A 151 18.41 10.89 1.15
C LYS A 151 18.54 12.06 2.13
N LYS A 152 18.62 13.29 1.62
CA LYS A 152 18.69 14.51 2.45
C LYS A 152 17.40 14.67 3.28
N ASN A 153 16.24 14.60 2.63
CA ASN A 153 14.94 14.72 3.30
C ASN A 153 14.76 13.63 4.37
N LEU A 154 15.20 12.40 4.08
CA LEU A 154 15.14 11.30 5.04
C LEU A 154 16.08 11.53 6.23
N LYS A 155 17.30 12.04 6.01
CA LYS A 155 18.24 12.43 7.09
C LYS A 155 17.59 13.47 7.99
N GLU A 156 17.02 14.52 7.42
CA GLU A 156 16.32 15.56 8.17
C GLU A 156 15.14 15.01 8.99
N LEU A 157 14.38 14.08 8.42
CA LEU A 157 13.25 13.43 9.08
C LEU A 157 13.70 12.54 10.24
N LEU A 158 14.78 11.76 10.07
CA LEU A 158 15.39 10.95 11.13
C LEU A 158 15.84 11.82 12.31
N MET A 159 16.55 12.92 12.03
CA MET A 159 17.06 13.84 13.05
C MET A 159 15.97 14.63 13.78
N LYS A 160 14.72 14.60 13.30
CA LYS A 160 13.55 15.20 13.96
C LYS A 160 12.65 14.16 14.65
N THR A 161 12.99 12.88 14.56
CA THR A 161 12.16 11.79 15.06
C THR A 161 12.77 11.20 16.31
N ALA A 162 11.97 11.08 17.38
CA ALA A 162 12.35 10.33 18.56
C ALA A 162 12.57 8.86 18.18
N PRO A 163 13.71 8.24 18.53
CA PRO A 163 14.01 6.87 18.11
C PRO A 163 13.00 5.85 18.63
N SER A 164 12.34 6.12 19.77
CA SER A 164 11.27 5.30 20.31
C SER A 164 10.00 5.27 19.45
N ARG A 165 9.81 6.23 18.53
CA ARG A 165 8.62 6.37 17.67
C ARG A 165 8.82 5.79 16.26
N MET A 166 9.96 5.19 15.97
CA MET A 166 10.28 4.68 14.64
C MET A 166 10.40 3.15 14.66
N ALA A 167 9.57 2.46 13.86
CA ALA A 167 9.59 1.01 13.74
C ALA A 167 10.38 0.49 12.53
N GLY A 168 10.69 1.36 11.56
CA GLY A 168 11.42 0.96 10.34
C GLY A 168 11.24 1.96 9.20
N PHE A 169 11.15 1.47 7.97
CA PHE A 169 10.95 2.28 6.78
C PHE A 169 9.68 1.90 6.03
N LYS A 170 9.13 2.86 5.28
CA LYS A 170 8.01 2.63 4.37
C LYS A 170 8.41 3.05 2.96
N ASP A 171 8.32 2.14 2.00
CA ASP A 171 8.46 2.45 0.58
C ASP A 171 7.20 3.15 0.09
N SER A 172 7.34 4.43 -0.25
CA SER A 172 6.25 5.28 -0.72
C SER A 172 6.33 5.40 -2.25
N TRP A 173 5.78 6.48 -2.83
CA TRP A 173 5.69 6.61 -4.29
C TRP A 173 7.04 6.59 -5.02
N ASP A 174 7.94 7.49 -4.62
CA ASP A 174 9.24 7.72 -5.27
C ASP A 174 10.38 7.83 -4.24
N SER A 175 10.10 7.59 -2.96
CA SER A 175 11.03 7.76 -1.84
C SER A 175 10.68 6.82 -0.69
N PHE A 176 11.61 6.66 0.23
CA PHE A 176 11.35 6.06 1.53
C PHE A 176 10.94 7.11 2.56
N SER A 177 10.01 6.76 3.43
CA SER A 177 9.63 7.51 4.63
C SER A 177 9.85 6.66 5.88
N LEU A 178 9.63 7.25 7.06
CA LEU A 178 9.71 6.51 8.31
C LEU A 178 8.44 5.70 8.52
N LEU A 179 8.59 4.45 8.94
CA LEU A 179 7.50 3.66 9.48
C LEU A 179 7.32 4.03 10.96
N PRO A 180 6.21 4.65 11.36
CA PRO A 180 5.95 4.96 12.77
C PRO A 180 5.76 3.67 13.57
N ALA A 181 6.10 3.72 14.86
CA ALA A 181 5.82 2.63 15.78
C ALA A 181 4.40 2.74 16.34
N GLU A 182 3.68 1.63 16.38
CA GLU A 182 2.47 1.48 17.20
C GLU A 182 2.88 1.35 18.67
N GLY A 183 3.18 2.49 19.30
CA GLY A 183 3.71 2.57 20.66
C GLY A 183 5.21 2.84 20.70
N ILE A 184 5.95 2.07 21.52
CA ILE A 184 7.40 2.26 21.74
C ILE A 184 8.19 1.18 21.00
N SER A 185 9.02 1.59 20.04
CA SER A 185 9.98 0.71 19.38
C SER A 185 11.22 0.51 20.25
N LEU A 186 11.48 -0.74 20.66
CA LEU A 186 12.72 -1.14 21.34
C LEU A 186 13.78 -1.69 20.37
N GLN A 187 13.44 -1.86 19.09
CA GLN A 187 14.34 -2.38 18.07
C GLN A 187 15.53 -1.44 17.85
N LEU A 188 15.27 -0.13 17.74
CA LEU A 188 16.33 0.86 17.63
C LEU A 188 17.19 0.98 18.90
N LYS A 189 16.63 0.68 20.08
CA LYS A 189 17.40 0.65 21.34
C LYS A 189 18.53 -0.36 21.28
N LYS A 190 18.28 -1.54 20.68
CA LYS A 190 19.31 -2.57 20.47
C LYS A 190 20.44 -2.05 19.58
N PHE A 191 20.10 -1.38 18.48
CA PHE A 191 21.05 -0.74 17.59
C PHE A 191 21.88 0.36 18.27
N CYS A 192 21.25 1.19 19.10
CA CYS A 192 21.92 2.22 19.88
C CYS A 192 22.96 1.63 20.83
N ARG A 193 22.63 0.53 21.53
CA ARG A 193 23.53 -0.14 22.48
C ARG A 193 24.75 -0.75 21.82
N GLU A 194 24.60 -1.32 20.62
CA GLU A 194 25.73 -1.92 19.87
C GLU A 194 26.80 -0.88 19.49
N LEU A 195 26.46 0.40 19.35
CA LEU A 195 27.40 1.47 18.98
C LEU A 195 28.02 2.24 20.16
N ASN A 196 27.34 2.27 21.30
CA ASN A 196 27.83 2.86 22.55
C ASN A 196 26.98 2.34 23.71
N GLN A 197 27.63 1.72 24.71
CA GLN A 197 26.96 1.14 25.88
C GLN A 197 26.11 2.17 26.65
N ASN A 198 26.45 3.46 26.59
CA ASN A 198 25.71 4.54 27.25
C ASN A 198 24.52 5.08 26.42
N CYS A 199 24.49 4.88 25.10
CA CYS A 199 23.45 5.41 24.20
C CYS A 199 22.08 4.72 24.37
N GLY A 200 22.00 3.64 25.17
CA GLY A 200 20.78 2.89 25.41
C GLY A 200 20.22 2.96 26.84
N LYS A 201 20.73 3.85 27.69
CA LYS A 201 20.23 4.06 29.06
C LYS A 201 18.98 4.96 29.06
N GLU A 202 19.05 6.11 28.39
CA GLU A 202 17.97 7.12 28.30
C GLU A 202 17.25 7.11 26.94
N PHE A 203 17.22 5.97 26.25
CA PHE A 203 16.66 5.86 24.89
C PHE A 203 15.24 6.39 24.75
N LEU A 204 14.40 6.23 25.80
CA LEU A 204 13.02 6.69 25.79
C LEU A 204 12.90 8.23 25.90
N GLU A 205 13.92 8.88 26.44
CA GLU A 205 14.00 10.33 26.66
C GLU A 205 14.64 11.06 25.47
N CYS A 206 15.29 10.32 24.56
CA CYS A 206 15.83 10.88 23.33
C CYS A 206 14.71 11.47 22.46
N SER A 207 14.78 12.77 22.19
CA SER A 207 13.84 13.48 21.32
C SER A 207 14.18 13.34 19.83
N SER A 208 15.43 12.96 19.51
CA SER A 208 15.93 12.83 18.14
C SER A 208 16.95 11.71 17.96
N ILE A 209 17.04 11.19 16.74
CA ILE A 209 18.12 10.29 16.33
C ILE A 209 19.40 11.12 16.12
N CYS A 210 20.48 10.77 16.80
CA CYS A 210 21.77 11.44 16.65
C CYS A 210 22.41 11.16 15.27
N GLU A 211 23.32 12.04 14.84
CA GLU A 211 23.95 11.94 13.51
C GLU A 211 24.62 10.58 13.26
N LYS A 212 25.39 10.08 14.24
CA LYS A 212 26.04 8.77 14.16
C LYS A 212 25.05 7.63 13.91
N MET A 213 23.88 7.67 14.56
CA MET A 213 22.84 6.67 14.37
C MET A 213 22.15 6.85 13.03
N CYS A 214 21.88 8.09 12.62
CA CYS A 214 21.29 8.40 11.33
C CYS A 214 22.13 7.84 10.17
N GLU A 215 23.45 8.00 10.19
CA GLU A 215 24.33 7.46 9.15
C GLU A 215 24.26 5.93 9.07
N LYS A 216 24.22 5.25 10.20
CA LYS A 216 24.08 3.78 10.27
C LYS A 216 22.72 3.31 9.76
N ILE A 217 21.64 4.00 10.13
CA ILE A 217 20.28 3.74 9.64
C ILE A 217 20.20 3.93 8.12
N LEU A 218 20.84 4.97 7.57
CA LEU A 218 20.90 5.19 6.13
C LEU A 218 21.73 4.12 5.40
N LEU A 219 22.81 3.63 6.01
CA LEU A 219 23.59 2.51 5.48
C LEU A 219 22.76 1.22 5.47
N LEU A 220 22.01 0.95 6.54
CA LEU A 220 21.07 -0.17 6.58
C LEU A 220 20.05 -0.09 5.44
N LEU A 221 19.50 1.10 5.16
CA LEU A 221 18.52 1.27 4.09
C LEU A 221 19.12 0.99 2.69
N GLN A 222 20.43 1.18 2.48
CA GLN A 222 21.08 0.77 1.22
C GLN A 222 20.99 -0.75 0.99
N ASN A 223 21.13 -1.52 2.07
CA ASN A 223 21.07 -2.98 2.03
C ASN A 223 19.61 -3.49 1.99
N LEU A 224 18.60 -2.66 2.26
CA LEU A 224 17.18 -3.02 2.12
C LEU A 224 16.83 -3.49 0.71
N TYR A 225 17.49 -2.95 -0.33
CA TYR A 225 17.33 -3.45 -1.70
C TYR A 225 17.61 -4.94 -1.81
N LEU A 226 18.67 -5.43 -1.15
CA LEU A 226 19.01 -6.85 -1.18
C LEU A 226 17.96 -7.66 -0.42
N PHE A 227 17.52 -7.19 0.74
CA PHE A 227 16.44 -7.82 1.50
C PHE A 227 15.19 -8.01 0.64
N VAL A 228 14.75 -6.95 -0.05
CA VAL A 228 13.57 -6.96 -0.92
C VAL A 228 13.77 -7.86 -2.14
N LYS A 229 14.98 -7.91 -2.70
CA LYS A 229 15.31 -8.81 -3.80
C LYS A 229 15.23 -10.29 -3.39
N THR A 230 15.65 -10.61 -2.16
CA THR A 230 15.69 -11.98 -1.64
C THR A 230 14.33 -12.45 -1.13
N ASN A 231 13.62 -11.61 -0.36
CA ASN A 231 12.40 -11.99 0.35
C ASN A 231 11.12 -11.51 -0.35
N GLY A 232 11.24 -10.68 -1.40
CA GLY A 232 10.13 -9.94 -1.98
C GLY A 232 9.82 -8.63 -1.23
N PRO A 233 9.01 -7.75 -1.82
CA PRO A 233 8.48 -6.57 -1.12
C PRO A 233 7.43 -6.98 -0.10
N ASP A 234 7.26 -6.15 0.92
CA ASP A 234 6.13 -6.25 1.85
C ASP A 234 4.81 -5.86 1.14
N THR A 235 3.70 -6.44 1.58
CA THR A 235 2.37 -6.23 0.98
C THR A 235 1.87 -4.80 1.05
N GLU A 236 2.41 -4.01 1.98
CA GLU A 236 2.12 -2.59 2.17
C GLU A 236 3.39 -1.70 2.05
N GLY A 237 4.48 -2.28 1.54
CA GLY A 237 5.79 -1.63 1.44
C GLY A 237 6.37 -1.23 2.80
N GLN A 238 6.00 -1.92 3.88
CA GLN A 238 6.52 -1.68 5.22
C GLN A 238 7.74 -2.57 5.48
N TYR A 239 8.81 -1.98 6.01
CA TYR A 239 10.05 -2.66 6.32
C TYR A 239 10.44 -2.41 7.78
N PRO A 240 9.81 -3.12 8.73
CA PRO A 240 10.15 -3.01 10.14
C PRO A 240 11.59 -3.44 10.43
N PHE A 241 12.24 -2.76 11.37
CA PHE A 241 13.60 -3.10 11.80
C PHE A 241 13.72 -4.55 12.28
N ILE A 242 12.70 -5.10 12.95
CA ILE A 242 12.76 -6.49 13.45
C ILE A 242 13.00 -7.50 12.32
N ASN A 243 12.34 -7.33 11.17
CA ASN A 243 12.49 -8.23 10.03
C ASN A 243 13.85 -8.01 9.36
N TYR A 244 14.20 -6.74 9.19
CA TYR A 244 15.39 -6.35 8.45
C TYR A 244 16.71 -6.69 9.17
N LEU A 245 16.77 -6.46 10.48
CA LEU A 245 17.98 -6.69 11.27
C LEU A 245 18.29 -8.17 11.47
N ASN A 246 17.27 -9.02 11.49
CA ASN A 246 17.46 -10.46 11.52
C ASN A 246 18.10 -10.96 10.22
N PHE A 247 17.69 -10.41 9.08
CA PHE A 247 18.27 -10.75 7.78
C PHE A 247 19.77 -10.40 7.69
N GLU A 248 20.17 -9.20 8.12
CA GLU A 248 21.58 -8.81 8.10
C GLU A 248 22.44 -9.74 8.97
N LYS A 249 21.93 -10.21 10.12
CA LYS A 249 22.68 -11.15 10.99
C LYS A 249 22.96 -12.49 10.34
N ILE A 250 21.97 -13.05 9.62
CA ILE A 250 22.12 -14.33 8.92
C ILE A 250 23.14 -14.18 7.79
N LYS A 251 23.09 -13.08 7.03
CA LYS A 251 23.97 -12.85 5.88
C LYS A 251 25.46 -12.76 6.24
N TYR A 252 25.80 -12.38 7.48
CA TYR A 252 27.19 -12.27 7.95
C TYR A 252 27.62 -13.45 8.84
N GLN A 253 26.86 -14.54 8.88
CA GLN A 253 27.21 -15.78 9.57
C GLN A 253 27.65 -16.91 8.62
N ASP A 254 27.55 -16.68 7.31
CA ASP A 254 28.10 -17.50 6.23
C ASP A 254 29.35 -16.82 5.62
#